data_AF-A0A7S3BYC9-F1
#
_entry.id   AF-A0A7S3BYC9-F1
#
_cell.length_a   1.000
_cell.length_b   1.000
_cell.length_c   1.000
_cell.angle_alpha   90.00
_cell.angle_beta   90.00
_cell.angle_gamma   90.00
#
_symmetry.space_group_name_H-M   'P 1'
#
loop_
_entity.id
_entity.type
_entity.pdbx_description
1 polymer ?
#
loop_
_entity_poly.entity_id
_entity_poly.type
_entity_poly.pdbx_seq_one_letter_code
_entity_poly.pdbx_strand_id
1 'polypeptide(L)'
;AHVGRYAQALVALEYVAPLLAAPWSLWAFARSPWALRAPLVAGLCLSYGWRTFCVNLGGHRYFAHRSFRCHALLEAAMAMTIELSTASLIYWLNFHAHHHAHCDTHRDLHTPDYTPFALTHNIAVWFTPGAGADGAQRADFYAALQATREANRAHSTK
;
A
#
# COMPACT_ATOMS: atom_id res chain seq x y z
N ALA A 1 16.12 18.06 17.49
CA ALA A 1 15.27 17.59 18.60
C ALA A 1 13.83 18.13 18.57
N HIS A 2 13.61 19.44 18.38
CA HIS A 2 12.26 20.03 18.43
C HIS A 2 11.37 19.68 17.22
N VAL A 3 11.93 19.65 16.00
CA VAL A 3 11.19 19.33 14.75
C VAL A 3 10.55 17.93 14.80
N GLY A 4 11.22 16.95 15.42
CA GLY A 4 10.69 15.59 15.57
C GLY A 4 9.45 15.50 16.47
N ARG A 5 9.36 16.33 17.52
CA ARG A 5 8.21 16.34 18.44
C ARG A 5 6.97 16.98 17.82
N TYR A 6 7.13 18.01 17.01
CA TYR A 6 6.03 18.61 16.25
C TYR A 6 5.52 17.66 15.16
N ALA A 7 6.43 17.00 14.44
CA ALA A 7 6.04 15.98 13.46
C ALA A 7 5.28 14.82 14.11
N GLN A 8 5.76 14.29 15.25
CA GLN A 8 5.06 13.24 16.00
C GLN A 8 3.69 13.70 16.54
N ALA A 9 3.56 14.96 16.97
CA ALA A 9 2.29 15.52 17.41
C ALA A 9 1.28 15.70 16.27
N LEU A 10 1.74 16.10 15.07
CA LEU A 10 0.89 16.22 13.88
C LEU A 10 0.41 14.84 13.40
N VAL A 11 1.31 13.85 13.36
CA VAL A 11 0.98 12.46 13.07
C VAL A 11 -0.02 11.93 14.10
N ALA A 12 0.24 12.12 15.40
CA ALA A 12 -0.69 11.71 16.45
C ALA A 12 -2.06 12.38 16.32
N LEU A 13 -2.11 13.67 15.96
CA LEU A 13 -3.36 14.39 15.72
C LEU A 13 -4.14 13.79 14.53
N GLU A 14 -3.45 13.41 13.45
CA GLU A 14 -4.04 12.75 12.29
C GLU A 14 -4.68 11.40 12.63
N TYR A 15 -4.18 10.67 13.62
CA TYR A 15 -4.79 9.39 14.06
C TYR A 15 -5.83 9.57 15.17
N VAL A 16 -5.60 10.48 16.12
CA VAL A 16 -6.49 10.65 17.28
C VAL A 16 -7.74 11.44 16.91
N ALA A 17 -7.64 12.47 16.07
CA ALA A 17 -8.80 13.28 15.70
C ALA A 17 -9.89 12.47 14.96
N PRO A 18 -9.59 11.57 14.00
CA PRO A 18 -10.59 10.72 13.39
C PRO A 18 -11.22 9.72 14.36
N LEU A 19 -10.44 9.18 15.30
CA LEU A 19 -10.95 8.24 16.31
C LEU A 19 -11.96 8.92 17.24
N LEU A 20 -11.70 10.17 17.64
CA LEU A 20 -12.64 10.96 18.43
C LEU A 20 -13.86 11.42 17.61
N ALA A 21 -13.67 11.69 16.32
CA ALA A 21 -14.75 12.08 15.41
C ALA A 21 -15.61 10.88 14.95
N ALA A 22 -15.13 9.64 15.08
CA ALA A 22 -15.81 8.45 14.57
C ALA A 22 -17.19 8.21 15.22
N PRO A 23 -17.35 8.26 16.56
CA PRO A 23 -18.67 8.09 17.18
C PRO A 23 -19.68 9.13 16.70
N TRP A 24 -19.26 10.39 16.59
CA TRP A 24 -20.10 11.48 16.09
C TRP A 24 -20.46 11.29 14.61
N SER A 25 -19.49 10.92 13.79
CA SER A 25 -19.68 10.70 12.36
C SER A 25 -20.62 9.52 12.09
N LEU A 26 -20.49 8.43 12.85
CA LEU A 26 -21.38 7.28 12.78
C LEU A 26 -22.79 7.61 13.24
N TRP A 27 -22.93 8.37 14.33
CA TRP A 27 -24.23 8.83 14.81
C TRP A 27 -24.92 9.77 13.80
N ALA A 28 -24.19 10.75 13.26
CA ALA A 28 -24.70 11.68 12.26
C ALA A 28 -25.07 10.95 10.96
N PHE A 29 -24.21 10.04 10.51
CA PHE A 29 -24.52 9.16 9.39
C PHE A 29 -25.77 8.34 9.68
N ALA A 30 -25.91 7.69 10.84
CA ALA A 30 -27.09 6.93 11.24
C ALA A 30 -28.36 7.76 11.48
N ARG A 31 -28.29 9.09 11.39
CA ARG A 31 -29.45 10.01 11.39
C ARG A 31 -29.74 10.72 10.06
N SER A 32 -28.80 10.72 9.09
CA SER A 32 -28.99 11.36 7.77
C SER A 32 -30.05 10.70 6.85
N PRO A 33 -30.69 11.44 5.93
CA PRO A 33 -31.61 10.85 4.96
C PRO A 33 -30.95 9.81 4.05
N TRP A 34 -31.72 8.83 3.57
CA TRP A 34 -31.23 7.78 2.67
C TRP A 34 -30.60 8.34 1.40
N ALA A 35 -31.14 9.46 0.88
CA ALA A 35 -30.64 10.15 -0.29
C ALA A 35 -29.18 10.63 -0.14
N LEU A 36 -28.72 10.85 1.10
CA LEU A 36 -27.32 11.15 1.39
C LEU A 36 -26.52 9.88 1.68
N ARG A 37 -27.09 8.90 2.38
CA ARG A 37 -26.36 7.66 2.75
C ARG A 37 -26.03 6.78 1.56
N ALA A 38 -27.01 6.54 0.70
CA ALA A 38 -26.89 5.59 -0.40
C ALA A 38 -25.69 5.90 -1.32
N PRO A 39 -25.49 7.14 -1.82
CA PRO A 39 -24.32 7.45 -2.64
C PRO A 39 -23.00 7.39 -1.86
N LEU A 40 -22.98 7.72 -0.56
CA LEU A 40 -21.77 7.61 0.26
C LEU A 40 -21.35 6.15 0.46
N VAL A 41 -22.29 5.26 0.79
CA VAL A 41 -22.01 3.82 0.93
C VAL A 41 -21.59 3.24 -0.42
N ALA A 42 -22.31 3.58 -1.49
CA ALA A 42 -21.94 3.14 -2.83
C ALA A 42 -20.53 3.61 -3.21
N GLY A 43 -20.19 4.88 -2.97
CA GLY A 43 -18.85 5.42 -3.19
C GLY A 43 -17.77 4.72 -2.37
N LEU A 44 -18.04 4.40 -1.10
CA LEU A 44 -17.13 3.63 -0.25
C LEU A 44 -16.92 2.21 -0.80
N CYS A 45 -18.00 1.50 -1.12
CA CYS A 45 -17.93 0.14 -1.67
C CYS A 45 -17.20 0.12 -3.01
N LEU A 46 -17.48 1.07 -3.90
CA LEU A 46 -16.84 1.18 -5.21
C LEU A 46 -15.36 1.51 -5.09
N SER A 47 -14.99 2.48 -4.24
CA SER A 47 -13.59 2.84 -4.04
C SER A 47 -12.79 1.73 -3.37
N TYR A 48 -13.35 1.07 -2.35
CA TYR A 48 -12.72 -0.08 -1.69
C TYR A 48 -12.57 -1.27 -2.64
N GLY A 49 -13.62 -1.59 -3.40
CA GLY A 49 -13.60 -2.64 -4.41
C GLY A 49 -12.56 -2.36 -5.49
N TRP A 50 -12.52 -1.14 -6.02
CA TRP A 50 -11.55 -0.71 -7.03
C TRP A 50 -10.10 -0.78 -6.51
N ARG A 51 -9.85 -0.30 -5.28
CA ARG A 51 -8.53 -0.38 -4.66
C ARG A 51 -8.07 -1.83 -4.49
N THR A 52 -8.96 -2.69 -3.98
CA THR A 52 -8.69 -4.12 -3.80
C THR A 52 -8.40 -4.80 -5.14
N PHE A 53 -9.18 -4.47 -6.17
CA PHE A 53 -8.94 -4.92 -7.54
C PHE A 53 -7.57 -4.49 -8.06
N CYS A 54 -7.22 -3.22 -7.88
CA CYS A 54 -5.93 -2.69 -8.34
C CYS A 54 -4.74 -3.32 -7.61
N VAL A 55 -4.82 -3.58 -6.31
CA VAL A 55 -3.72 -4.24 -5.58
C VAL A 55 -3.57 -5.70 -5.98
N ASN A 56 -4.67 -6.45 -6.07
CA ASN A 56 -4.62 -7.90 -6.36
C ASN A 56 -4.40 -8.21 -7.84
N LEU A 57 -5.09 -7.52 -8.75
CA LEU A 57 -4.96 -7.76 -10.17
C LEU A 57 -3.83 -6.92 -10.77
N GLY A 58 -3.77 -5.63 -10.42
CA GLY A 58 -2.73 -4.71 -10.89
C GLY A 58 -1.38 -4.97 -10.22
N GLY A 59 -1.25 -4.63 -8.94
CA GLY A 59 0.02 -4.72 -8.20
C GLY A 59 0.63 -6.12 -8.29
N HIS A 60 -0.15 -7.11 -7.83
CA HIS A 60 0.32 -8.47 -7.73
C HIS A 60 0.48 -9.16 -9.09
N ARG A 61 -0.59 -9.29 -9.89
CA ARG A 61 -0.52 -10.10 -11.12
C ARG A 61 0.04 -9.35 -12.32
N TYR A 62 -0.33 -8.09 -12.51
CA TYR A 62 0.11 -7.31 -13.67
C TYR A 62 1.54 -6.79 -13.50
N PHE A 63 1.79 -5.98 -12.47
CA PHE A 63 3.08 -5.30 -12.32
C PHE A 63 4.17 -6.23 -11.78
N ALA A 64 3.90 -7.07 -10.78
CA ALA A 64 4.89 -8.00 -10.23
C ALA A 64 5.15 -9.20 -11.14
N HIS A 65 4.09 -9.91 -11.53
CA HIS A 65 4.20 -11.20 -12.21
C HIS A 65 3.95 -11.15 -13.71
N ARG A 66 3.60 -10.00 -14.28
CA ARG A 66 3.38 -9.81 -15.72
C ARG A 66 2.47 -10.87 -16.34
N SER A 67 1.44 -11.29 -15.61
CA SER A 67 0.62 -12.46 -15.96
C SER A 67 -0.34 -12.23 -17.12
N PHE A 68 -0.57 -10.97 -17.53
CA PHE A 68 -1.46 -10.61 -18.62
C PHE A 68 -1.07 -9.23 -19.21
N ARG A 69 -1.64 -8.90 -20.37
CA ARG A 69 -1.56 -7.56 -20.97
C ARG A 69 -2.89 -6.83 -20.79
N CYS A 70 -2.87 -5.52 -20.63
CA CYS A 70 -4.09 -4.72 -20.55
C CYS A 70 -3.96 -3.42 -21.34
N HIS A 71 -5.09 -2.72 -21.51
CA HIS A 71 -5.12 -1.44 -22.21
C HIS A 71 -4.37 -0.37 -21.40
N ALA A 72 -3.63 0.52 -22.07
CA ALA A 72 -2.78 1.53 -21.42
C ALA A 72 -3.52 2.41 -20.39
N LEU A 73 -4.79 2.74 -20.64
CA LEU A 73 -5.61 3.49 -19.67
C LEU A 73 -5.88 2.71 -18.39
N LEU A 74 -6.12 1.40 -18.49
CA LEU A 74 -6.35 0.55 -17.32
C LEU A 74 -5.04 0.36 -16.55
N GLU A 75 -3.92 0.19 -17.25
CA GLU A 75 -2.59 0.17 -16.64
C GLU A 75 -2.31 1.44 -15.83
N ALA A 76 -2.50 2.62 -16.44
CA ALA A 76 -2.29 3.91 -15.77
C ALA A 76 -3.21 4.09 -14.55
N ALA A 77 -4.50 3.70 -14.67
CA ALA A 77 -5.45 3.78 -13.58
C ALA A 77 -5.07 2.86 -12.40
N MET A 78 -4.65 1.63 -12.69
CA MET A 78 -4.16 0.69 -11.67
C MET A 78 -2.88 1.21 -11.01
N ALA A 79 -1.91 1.70 -11.79
CA ALA A 79 -0.65 2.25 -11.29
C ALA A 79 -0.90 3.42 -10.33
N MET A 80 -1.72 4.39 -10.74
CA MET A 80 -2.08 5.55 -9.90
C MET A 80 -2.80 5.12 -8.63
N THR A 81 -3.72 4.16 -8.72
CA THR A 81 -4.45 3.67 -7.55
C THR A 81 -3.51 3.00 -6.56
N ILE A 82 -2.53 2.20 -7.02
CA ILE A 82 -1.55 1.56 -6.14
C ILE A 82 -0.64 2.62 -5.50
N GLU A 83 -0.19 3.62 -6.26
CA GLU A 83 0.62 4.73 -5.75
C GLU A 83 -0.09 5.48 -4.60
N LEU A 84 -1.40 5.71 -4.73
CA LEU A 84 -2.21 6.36 -3.69
C LEU A 84 -2.56 5.42 -2.52
N SER A 85 -2.45 4.11 -2.72
CA SER A 85 -2.90 3.09 -1.78
C SER A 85 -1.79 2.53 -0.91
N THR A 86 -0.54 2.74 -1.31
CA THR A 86 0.66 2.17 -0.71
C THR A 86 1.70 3.29 -0.55
N ALA A 87 2.88 3.00 -0.02
CA ALA A 87 3.98 3.98 0.02
C ALA A 87 4.45 4.38 -1.39
N SER A 88 4.40 3.46 -2.36
CA SER A 88 4.52 3.70 -3.81
C SER A 88 4.40 2.37 -4.57
N LEU A 89 4.12 2.42 -5.88
CA LEU A 89 4.14 1.25 -6.75
C LEU A 89 5.51 0.56 -6.77
N ILE A 90 6.59 1.35 -6.81
CA ILE A 90 7.96 0.82 -6.75
C ILE A 90 8.21 0.13 -5.42
N TYR A 91 7.74 0.74 -4.32
CA TYR A 91 7.83 0.13 -3.00
C TYR A 91 7.16 -1.24 -2.96
N TRP A 92 5.92 -1.29 -3.44
CA TRP A 92 5.15 -2.51 -3.55
C TRP A 92 5.91 -3.59 -4.34
N LEU A 93 6.46 -3.26 -5.51
CA LEU A 93 7.10 -4.24 -6.40
C LEU A 93 8.33 -4.88 -5.78
N ASN A 94 9.20 -4.07 -5.18
CA ASN A 94 10.41 -4.56 -4.55
C ASN A 94 10.10 -5.38 -3.30
N PHE A 95 9.17 -4.89 -2.48
CA PHE A 95 8.79 -5.58 -1.26
C PHE A 95 8.15 -6.94 -1.57
N HIS A 96 7.27 -6.98 -2.57
CA HIS A 96 6.64 -8.22 -3.03
C HIS A 96 7.66 -9.21 -3.61
N ALA A 97 8.63 -8.73 -4.41
CA ALA A 97 9.71 -9.58 -4.92
C ALA A 97 10.57 -10.16 -3.79
N HIS A 98 10.93 -9.33 -2.80
CA HIS A 98 11.68 -9.76 -1.62
C HIS A 98 10.91 -10.81 -0.81
N HIS A 99 9.61 -10.59 -0.58
CA HIS A 99 8.72 -11.54 0.08
C HIS A 99 8.73 -12.89 -0.64
N HIS A 100 8.53 -12.93 -1.97
CA HIS A 100 8.58 -14.19 -2.72
C HIS A 100 9.95 -14.87 -2.70
N ALA A 101 11.04 -14.11 -2.67
CA ALA A 101 12.39 -14.68 -2.63
C ALA A 101 12.75 -15.27 -1.25
N HIS A 102 12.11 -14.81 -0.18
CA HIS A 102 12.48 -15.14 1.19
C HIS A 102 11.30 -15.63 2.04
N CYS A 103 10.18 -15.99 1.42
CA CYS A 103 8.98 -16.43 2.13
C CYS A 103 9.31 -17.60 3.06
N ASP A 104 8.63 -17.66 4.20
CA ASP A 104 8.82 -18.67 5.24
C ASP A 104 10.24 -18.66 5.85
N THR A 105 10.92 -17.51 5.81
CA THR A 105 12.21 -17.31 6.46
C THR A 105 12.21 -16.07 7.34
N HIS A 106 13.18 -15.98 8.26
CA HIS A 106 13.39 -14.80 9.11
C HIS A 106 13.67 -13.49 8.34
N ARG A 107 13.98 -13.57 7.04
CA ARG A 107 14.25 -12.40 6.19
C ARG A 107 12.97 -11.78 5.60
N ASP A 108 11.84 -12.48 5.72
CA ASP A 108 10.55 -12.01 5.26
C ASP A 108 9.72 -11.50 6.45
N LEU A 109 9.37 -10.21 6.42
CA LEU A 109 8.58 -9.58 7.47
C LEU A 109 7.11 -10.04 7.47
N HIS A 110 6.69 -10.77 6.44
CA HIS A 110 5.36 -11.37 6.31
C HIS A 110 5.30 -12.80 6.81
N THR A 111 6.41 -13.35 7.28
CA THR A 111 6.41 -14.68 7.88
C THR A 111 5.89 -14.61 9.32
N PRO A 112 4.73 -15.23 9.64
CA PRO A 112 4.08 -15.12 10.95
C PRO A 112 4.92 -15.67 12.12
N ASP A 113 5.77 -16.65 11.84
CA ASP A 113 6.58 -17.33 12.86
C ASP A 113 7.69 -16.43 13.42
N TYR A 114 8.14 -15.45 12.64
CA TYR A 114 9.27 -14.58 12.99
C TYR A 114 8.86 -13.13 13.22
N THR A 115 7.61 -12.76 12.94
CA THR A 115 7.13 -11.38 13.05
C THR A 115 5.85 -11.25 13.88
N PRO A 116 5.74 -10.22 14.75
CA PRO A 116 4.50 -9.90 15.43
C PRO A 116 3.37 -9.62 14.43
N PHE A 117 2.16 -10.05 14.75
CA PHE A 117 0.96 -9.93 13.89
C PHE A 117 0.79 -8.58 13.18
N ALA A 118 1.08 -7.47 13.86
CA ALA A 118 0.96 -6.12 13.30
C ALA A 118 1.98 -5.80 12.19
N LEU A 119 3.16 -6.41 12.21
CA LEU A 119 4.17 -6.31 11.14
C LEU A 119 3.79 -7.24 9.98
N THR A 120 3.39 -8.48 10.29
CA THR A 120 2.94 -9.47 9.30
C THR A 120 1.73 -8.97 8.49
N HIS A 121 0.81 -8.24 9.13
CA HIS A 121 -0.39 -7.66 8.50
C HIS A 121 -0.13 -6.29 7.85
N ASN A 122 1.12 -5.93 7.60
CA ASN A 122 1.54 -4.65 7.01
C ASN A 122 1.20 -3.39 7.82
N ILE A 123 0.57 -3.47 8.99
CA ILE A 123 0.16 -2.27 9.74
C ILE A 123 1.40 -1.45 10.14
N ALA A 124 2.42 -2.10 10.69
CA ALA A 124 3.63 -1.41 11.13
C ALA A 124 4.65 -1.13 10.01
N VAL A 125 4.59 -1.84 8.89
CA VAL A 125 5.53 -1.69 7.76
C VAL A 125 5.33 -0.34 7.04
N TRP A 126 4.08 0.17 6.97
CA TRP A 126 3.78 1.49 6.43
C TRP A 126 4.15 2.65 7.37
N PHE A 127 4.16 2.43 8.68
CA PHE A 127 4.33 3.49 9.71
C PHE A 127 5.69 3.52 10.38
N THR A 128 6.57 2.57 10.07
CA THR A 128 7.91 2.53 10.65
C THR A 128 8.96 2.78 9.57
N PRO A 129 9.45 4.03 9.45
CA PRO A 129 10.65 4.29 8.67
C PRO A 129 11.78 3.41 9.22
N GLY A 130 12.13 2.35 8.49
CA GLY A 130 13.21 1.44 8.85
C GLY A 130 12.82 0.09 9.48
N ALA A 131 11.54 -0.27 9.64
CA ALA A 131 11.16 -1.60 10.12
C ALA A 131 11.57 -2.76 9.17
N GLY A 132 11.91 -2.44 7.93
CA GLY A 132 12.54 -3.36 6.97
C GLY A 132 13.74 -2.73 6.29
N ALA A 133 14.56 -1.99 7.05
CA ALA A 133 15.72 -1.32 6.47
C ALA A 133 16.96 -1.51 7.34
N ASP A 134 17.46 -2.75 7.40
CA ASP A 134 18.90 -2.89 7.38
C ASP A 134 19.46 -2.28 6.07
N GLY A 135 20.76 -1.98 6.03
CA GLY A 135 21.37 -1.40 4.83
C GLY A 135 21.28 -2.34 3.61
N ALA A 136 21.09 -3.63 3.83
CA ALA A 136 21.03 -4.67 2.80
C ALA A 136 19.68 -4.65 2.07
N GLN A 137 18.55 -4.66 2.77
CA GLN A 137 17.21 -4.54 2.20
C GLN A 137 17.03 -3.24 1.41
N ARG A 138 17.69 -2.14 1.83
CA ARG A 138 17.74 -0.89 1.06
C ARG A 138 18.58 -0.99 -0.21
N ALA A 139 19.72 -1.66 -0.17
CA ALA A 139 20.56 -1.88 -1.35
C ALA A 139 19.88 -2.81 -2.36
N ASP A 140 19.29 -3.90 -1.88
CA ASP A 140 18.52 -4.87 -2.67
C ASP A 140 17.28 -4.21 -3.29
N PHE A 141 16.62 -3.31 -2.56
CA PHE A 141 15.54 -2.48 -3.07
C PHE A 141 15.96 -1.62 -4.26
N TYR A 142 17.10 -0.93 -4.18
CA TYR A 142 17.58 -0.09 -5.29
C TYR A 142 18.05 -0.92 -6.49
N ALA A 143 18.66 -2.08 -6.25
CA ALA A 143 19.06 -3.01 -7.32
C ALA A 143 17.83 -3.61 -8.04
N ALA A 144 16.81 -4.04 -7.30
CA ALA A 144 15.56 -4.55 -7.85
C ALA A 144 14.78 -3.47 -8.62
N LEU A 145 14.81 -2.21 -8.14
CA LEU A 145 14.24 -1.06 -8.85
C LEU A 145 14.95 -0.80 -10.19
N GLN A 146 16.28 -0.89 -10.22
CA GLN A 146 17.06 -0.72 -11.45
C GLN A 146 16.72 -1.83 -12.47
N ALA A 147 16.72 -3.10 -12.04
CA ALA A 147 16.36 -4.22 -12.90
C ALA A 147 14.93 -4.11 -13.47
N THR A 148 13.97 -3.66 -12.64
CA THR A 148 12.58 -3.44 -13.08
C THR A 148 12.48 -2.32 -14.12
N ARG A 149 13.23 -1.21 -13.93
CA ARG A 149 13.28 -0.10 -14.90
C ARG A 149 13.86 -0.54 -16.24
N GLU A 150 14.89 -1.37 -16.23
CA GLU A 150 15.50 -1.92 -17.46
C GLU A 150 14.53 -2.87 -18.17
N ALA A 151 13.89 -3.76 -17.42
CA ALA A 151 12.92 -4.70 -17.96
C ALA A 151 11.67 -3.98 -18.54
N ASN A 152 11.26 -2.85 -17.97
CA ASN A 152 10.16 -2.04 -18.47
C ASN A 152 10.56 -1.23 -19.73
N ARG A 153 11.80 -0.71 -19.80
CA ARG A 153 12.32 -0.07 -21.03
C ARG A 153 12.41 -1.06 -22.20
N ALA A 154 12.79 -2.30 -21.92
CA ALA A 154 12.82 -3.37 -22.91
C ALA A 154 11.40 -3.78 -23.40
N HIS A 155 10.36 -3.45 -22.62
CA HIS A 155 8.97 -3.70 -23.01
C HIS A 155 8.36 -2.53 -23.79
N SER A 156 8.73 -1.27 -23.49
CA SER A 156 8.21 -0.10 -24.21
C SER A 156 8.81 0.11 -25.61
N THR A 157 9.75 -0.75 -26.02
CA THR A 157 10.46 -0.71 -27.30
C THR A 157 10.00 -1.78 -28.28
N LYS A 158 8.93 -2.53 -27.95
CA LYS A 158 8.22 -3.47 -28.83
C LYS A 158 6.79 -3.00 -29.06
#